data_AF-A0A950JG68-F1
#
_entry.id   AF-A0A950JG68-F1
#
_cell.length_a   1.000
_cell.length_b   1.000
_cell.length_c   1.000
_cell.angle_alpha   90.00
_cell.angle_beta   90.00
_cell.angle_gamma   90.00
#
_symmetry.space_group_name_H-M   'P 1'
#
loop_
_entity.id
_entity.type
_entity.pdbx_description
1 polymer ?
#
loop_
_entity_poly.entity_id
_entity_poly.type
_entity_poly.pdbx_seq_one_letter_code
_entity_poly.pdbx_strand_id
1 'polypeptide(L)' 'MTTAAEEFRLHAEECLQQAKHAARPDTQETLLSMAEHWNELAICMDDFAESLVGGRSGYTIRTSVTQARSGTPRH' A
#
# COMPACT_ATOMS: atom_id res chain seq x y z
N MET A 1 -8.74 14.09 16.24
CA MET A 1 -7.55 14.17 15.37
C MET A 1 -7.43 12.81 14.72
N THR A 2 -7.49 12.75 13.40
CA THR A 2 -7.12 11.55 12.64
C THR A 2 -5.60 11.34 12.75
N THR A 3 -5.17 10.11 12.91
CA THR A 3 -3.76 9.74 12.89
C THR A 3 -3.25 9.67 11.46
N ALA A 4 -1.93 9.80 11.26
CA ALA A 4 -1.32 9.65 9.94
C ALA A 4 -1.65 8.27 9.30
N ALA A 5 -1.73 7.20 10.11
CA ALA A 5 -2.12 5.88 9.64
C ALA A 5 -3.58 5.84 9.14
N GLU A 6 -4.51 6.52 9.83
CA GLU A 6 -5.90 6.65 9.39
C GLU A 6 -6.02 7.45 8.08
N GLU A 7 -5.24 8.52 7.91
CA GLU A 7 -5.20 9.30 6.66
C GLU A 7 -4.72 8.45 5.48
N PHE A 8 -3.69 7.64 5.67
CA PHE A 8 -3.22 6.72 4.64
C PHE A 8 -4.26 5.64 4.28
N ARG A 9 -4.97 5.08 5.27
CA ARG A 9 -6.08 4.13 5.00
C ARG A 9 -7.22 4.78 4.21
N LEU A 10 -7.55 6.05 4.50
CA LEU A 10 -8.56 6.79 3.73
C LEU A 10 -8.14 6.95 2.26
N HIS A 11 -6.88 7.32 2.01
CA HIS A 11 -6.37 7.41 0.63
C HIS A 11 -6.35 6.06 -0.09
N ALA A 12 -6.06 4.97 0.63
CA ALA A 12 -6.16 3.62 0.07
C ALA A 12 -7.61 3.31 -0.36
N GLU A 13 -8.59 3.60 0.50
CA GLU A 13 -10.01 3.41 0.19
C GLU A 13 -10.47 4.26 -0.99
N GLU A 14 -10.06 5.53 -1.08
CA GLU A 14 -10.35 6.40 -2.22
C GLU A 14 -9.81 5.80 -3.53
N CYS A 15 -8.57 5.31 -3.52
CA CYS A 15 -7.96 4.64 -4.67
C CYS A 15 -8.74 3.38 -5.08
N LEU A 16 -9.18 2.56 -4.11
CA LEU A 16 -9.99 1.37 -4.37
C LEU A 16 -11.38 1.73 -4.95
N GLN A 17 -12.02 2.77 -4.45
CA GLN A 17 -13.31 3.23 -4.99
C GLN A 17 -13.14 3.72 -6.42
N GLN A 18 -12.10 4.51 -6.71
CA GLN A 18 -11.83 4.96 -8.06
C GLN A 18 -11.46 3.80 -9.00
N ALA A 19 -10.73 2.78 -8.52
CA ALA A 19 -10.38 1.60 -9.30
C ALA A 19 -11.62 0.83 -9.78
N LYS A 20 -12.69 0.75 -8.97
CA LYS A 20 -13.96 0.10 -9.36
C LYS A 20 -14.66 0.80 -10.53
N HIS A 21 -14.42 2.10 -10.69
CA HIS A 21 -15.03 2.94 -11.72
C HIS A 21 -14.07 3.25 -12.87
N ALA A 22 -12.83 2.76 -12.81
CA ALA A 22 -11.83 3.00 -13.84
C ALA A 22 -12.22 2.26 -15.13
N ALA A 23 -12.42 3.01 -16.21
CA ALA A 23 -12.75 2.45 -17.51
C ALA A 23 -11.56 1.78 -18.22
N ARG A 24 -10.32 2.14 -17.83
CA ARG A 24 -9.09 1.62 -18.42
C ARG A 24 -8.41 0.64 -17.46
N PRO A 25 -8.00 -0.55 -17.95
CA PRO A 25 -7.36 -1.55 -17.11
C PRO A 25 -6.03 -1.06 -16.50
N ASP A 26 -5.22 -0.32 -17.27
CA ASP A 26 -3.95 0.22 -16.76
C ASP A 26 -4.16 1.22 -15.62
N THR A 27 -5.21 2.04 -15.72
CA THR A 27 -5.60 2.99 -14.67
C THR A 27 -6.11 2.26 -13.44
N GLN A 28 -6.89 1.20 -13.62
CA GLN A 28 -7.34 0.34 -12.53
C GLN A 28 -6.15 -0.32 -11.81
N GLU A 29 -5.21 -0.90 -12.55
CA GLU A 29 -4.01 -1.53 -11.99
C GLU A 29 -3.14 -0.52 -11.22
N THR A 30 -2.97 0.69 -11.76
CA THR A 30 -2.24 1.77 -11.09
C THR A 30 -2.92 2.17 -9.78
N LEU A 31 -4.25 2.35 -9.78
CA LEU A 31 -5.01 2.72 -8.58
C LEU A 31 -4.98 1.62 -7.52
N LEU A 32 -5.03 0.34 -7.92
CA LEU A 32 -4.88 -0.79 -7.01
C LEU A 32 -3.47 -0.79 -6.38
N SER A 33 -2.42 -0.60 -7.17
CA SER A 33 -1.04 -0.51 -6.68
C SER A 33 -0.85 0.66 -5.71
N MET A 34 -1.46 1.82 -5.99
CA MET A 34 -1.44 2.97 -5.07
C MET A 34 -2.18 2.67 -3.77
N ALA A 35 -3.33 1.99 -3.83
CA ALA A 35 -4.07 1.60 -2.63
C ALA A 35 -3.26 0.64 -1.74
N GLU A 36 -2.56 -0.33 -2.34
CA GLU A 36 -1.66 -1.22 -1.62
C GLU A 36 -0.53 -0.43 -0.95
N HIS A 37 0.09 0.50 -1.66
CA HIS A 37 1.16 1.33 -1.11
C HIS A 37 0.70 2.19 0.08
N TRP A 38 -0.48 2.81 -0.02
CA TRP A 38 -1.06 3.57 1.09
C TRP A 38 -1.34 2.69 2.31
N ASN A 39 -1.82 1.45 2.12
CA ASN A 39 -1.99 0.50 3.22
C ASN A 39 -0.66 0.11 3.87
N GLU A 40 0.40 -0.11 3.08
CA GLU A 40 1.74 -0.38 3.62
C GLU A 40 2.24 0.79 4.49
N LEU A 41 2.04 2.02 4.05
CA LEU A 41 2.39 3.22 4.82
C LEU A 41 1.58 3.33 6.10
N ALA A 42 0.29 2.97 6.08
CA ALA A 42 -0.53 2.94 7.29
C ALA A 42 0.00 1.95 8.33
N ILE A 43 0.32 0.72 7.91
CA ILE A 43 0.90 -0.32 8.79
C ILE A 43 2.23 0.17 9.37
N CYS A 44 3.09 0.74 8.53
CA CYS A 44 4.37 1.33 8.92
C CYS A 44 4.19 2.39 10.02
N MET A 45 3.20 3.28 9.87
CA MET A 45 2.93 4.31 10.87
C MET A 45 2.34 3.74 12.17
N ASP A 46 1.48 2.73 12.09
CA ASP A 46 0.97 2.04 13.27
C ASP A 46 2.12 1.36 14.03
N ASP A 47 3.00 0.63 13.34
CA ASP A 47 4.20 0.00 13.93
C ASP A 47 5.13 1.04 14.57
N PHE A 48 5.26 2.22 13.95
CA PHE A 48 6.06 3.32 14.51
C PHE A 48 5.45 3.88 15.78
N ALA A 49 4.14 4.13 15.78
CA ALA A 49 3.42 4.61 16.94
C ALA A 49 3.52 3.60 18.10
N GLU A 50 3.38 2.30 17.81
CA GLU A 50 3.56 1.24 18.80
C GLU A 50 5.01 1.17 19.31
N SER A 51 6.01 1.31 18.45
CA SER A 51 7.43 1.34 18.86
C SER A 51 7.74 2.53 19.78
N LEU A 52 7.09 3.68 19.58
CA LEU A 52 7.24 4.86 20.44
C LEU A 52 6.61 4.65 21.82
N VAL A 53 5.47 3.94 21.89
CA VAL A 53 4.76 3.65 23.14
C VAL A 53 5.38 2.46 23.90
N GLY A 54 5.91 1.47 23.18
CA GLY A 54 6.42 0.21 23.73
C GLY A 54 7.94 0.13 23.95
N GLY A 55 8.72 1.14 23.55
CA GLY A 55 10.17 1.19 23.80
C GLY A 55 11.00 0.09 23.12
N ARG A 56 10.44 -0.69 22.20
CA ARG A 56 11.17 -1.69 21.39
C ARG A 56 11.34 -1.20 19.96
N SER A 57 12.52 -0.65 19.69
CA SER A 57 13.02 -0.38 18.35
C SER A 57 13.21 -1.69 17.59
N GLY A 58 12.38 -1.94 16.58
CA GLY A 58 12.40 -3.17 15.80
C GLY A 58 11.78 -2.99 14.42
N TYR A 59 12.10 -1.87 13.75
CA TYR A 59 11.58 -1.57 12.42
C TYR A 59 12.19 -2.51 11.39
N THR A 60 11.42 -3.49 10.91
CA THR A 60 11.81 -4.35 9.78
C THR A 60 10.81 -4.15 8.66
N ILE A 61 11.13 -3.25 7.71
CA ILE A 61 10.34 -3.10 6.49
C ILE A 61 10.50 -4.38 5.66
N ARG A 62 9.48 -5.26 5.69
CA ARG A 62 9.37 -6.36 4.73
C ARG A 62 8.78 -5.82 3.43
N THR A 63 9.61 -5.22 2.59
CA THR A 63 9.26 -5.00 1.18
C THR A 63 9.17 -6.35 0.49
N SER A 64 7.95 -6.85 0.28
CA SER A 64 7.71 -8.02 -0.56
C SER A 64 7.37 -7.58 -1.99
N VAL A 65 8.31 -6.92 -2.66
CA VAL A 65 8.19 -6.66 -4.11
C VAL A 65 8.53 -7.95 -4.83
N THR A 66 7.53 -8.77 -5.12
CA THR A 66 7.72 -9.93 -6.01
C THR A 66 7.67 -9.44 -7.46
N GLN A 67 8.81 -8.93 -7.92
CA GLN A 67 9.10 -8.66 -9.33
C GLN A 67 9.37 -9.99 -10.05
N ALA A 68 8.53 -10.37 -11.02
CA ALA A 68 8.93 -11.05 -12.27
C ALA A 68 7.72 -11.37 -13.17
N ARG A 69 7.22 -10.38 -13.92
CA ARG A 69 6.59 -10.61 -15.23
C ARG A 69 7.70 -10.56 -16.28
N SER A 70 8.20 -11.71 -16.73
CA SER A 70 8.95 -11.83 -17.98
C SER A 70 9.16 -13.30 -18.37
N GLY A 71 8.52 -13.73 -19.47
CA GLY A 71 8.93 -14.97 -20.15
C GLY A 71 7.86 -15.73 -20.93
N THR A 72 7.24 -15.13 -21.96
CA THR A 72 6.67 -15.92 -23.07
C THR A 72 7.34 -15.52 -24.38
N PRO A 73 8.28 -16.31 -24.92
CA PRO A 73 8.59 -16.31 -26.32
C PRO A 73 7.70 -17.33 -27.04
N ARG A 74 6.91 -16.83 -28.01
CA ARG A 74 6.31 -17.65 -29.07
C ARG A 74 7.43 -18.24 -29.92
N HIS A 75 7.36 -19.53 -30.24
CA HIS A 75 7.67 -20.06 -31.56
C HIS A 75 6.85 -21.33 -31.80
#